data_AF-A0A960SSF3-F1
#
_entry.id   AF-A0A960SSF3-F1
#
_cell.length_a   1.000
_cell.length_b   1.000
_cell.length_c   1.000
_cell.angle_alpha   90.00
_cell.angle_beta   90.00
_cell.angle_gamma   90.00
#
_symmetry.space_group_name_H-M   'P 1'
#
loop_
_entity.id
_entity.type
_entity.pdbx_description
1 polymer ?
#
loop_
_entity_poly.entity_id
_entity_poly.type
_entity_poly.pdbx_seq_one_letter_code
_entity_poly.pdbx_strand_id
1 'polypeptide(L)'
;PGPILDLQRHRAFRHDLPRVIRPDILLTEAGFAITELDSVPGGIGLTDWLHRHYAETAADGEPSLVGGPDGMRQGFAGIFGDAPRVHLVVSEESSSYRPEMAWLGAELGNDRFQVQPGDFDAPAPGDAVYRFFELFDLEGVPGATRLFAQATAGSVRLTPPPKAFLEEKALLALLWNRNLAAFWRRELGDGFLRRLQQHVPYSWFVDPAPLP
;
A
#
# COMPACT_ATOMS: atom_id res chain seq x y z
N PRO A 1 -6.41 -15.93 -10.07
CA PRO A 1 -5.79 -17.28 -10.10
C PRO A 1 -5.79 -17.94 -8.71
N GLY A 2 -5.99 -19.27 -8.64
CA GLY A 2 -6.13 -20.04 -7.39
C GLY A 2 -5.05 -19.80 -6.33
N PRO A 3 -3.73 -19.80 -6.67
CA PRO A 3 -2.67 -19.63 -5.67
C PRO A 3 -2.73 -18.32 -4.89
N ILE A 4 -3.11 -17.21 -5.54
CA ILE A 4 -3.25 -15.91 -4.87
C ILE A 4 -4.45 -15.93 -3.92
N LEU A 5 -5.55 -16.62 -4.25
CA LEU A 5 -6.69 -16.79 -3.35
C LEU A 5 -6.31 -17.62 -2.11
N ASP A 6 -5.48 -18.64 -2.28
CA ASP A 6 -4.99 -19.47 -1.18
C ASP A 6 -4.08 -18.67 -0.24
N LEU A 7 -3.16 -17.85 -0.79
CA LEU A 7 -2.35 -16.91 -0.01
C LEU A 7 -3.25 -15.95 0.78
N GLN A 8 -4.25 -15.33 0.14
CA GLN A 8 -5.17 -14.40 0.80
C GLN A 8 -5.92 -14.98 1.99
N ARG A 9 -6.28 -16.28 1.89
CA ARG A 9 -7.03 -17.02 2.92
C ARG A 9 -6.12 -17.67 3.95
N HIS A 10 -4.81 -17.74 3.68
CA HIS A 10 -3.84 -18.33 4.58
C HIS A 10 -3.85 -17.62 5.95
N ARG A 11 -3.68 -18.38 7.04
CA ARG A 11 -3.76 -17.85 8.42
C ARG A 11 -2.82 -16.67 8.68
N ALA A 12 -1.67 -16.63 8.00
CA ALA A 12 -0.69 -15.55 8.11
C ALA A 12 -1.18 -14.22 7.53
N PHE A 13 -2.06 -14.24 6.53
CA PHE A 13 -2.48 -13.05 5.79
C PHE A 13 -3.97 -12.74 5.93
N ARG A 14 -4.82 -13.70 6.32
CA ARG A 14 -6.28 -13.54 6.27
C ARG A 14 -6.79 -12.31 7.01
N HIS A 15 -6.18 -11.96 8.15
CA HIS A 15 -6.53 -10.79 8.97
C HIS A 15 -5.54 -9.63 8.83
N ASP A 16 -4.49 -9.78 8.02
CA ASP A 16 -3.48 -8.74 7.86
C ASP A 16 -3.94 -7.68 6.86
N LEU A 17 -3.48 -6.44 7.01
CA LEU A 17 -3.83 -5.32 6.14
C LEU A 17 -2.57 -4.54 5.74
N PRO A 18 -2.58 -3.87 4.58
CA PRO A 18 -1.53 -2.94 4.19
C PRO A 18 -1.25 -1.93 5.30
N ARG A 19 0.02 -1.79 5.65
CA ARG A 19 0.47 -0.85 6.70
C ARG A 19 0.67 0.57 6.19
N VAL A 20 0.76 0.73 4.87
CA VAL A 20 0.78 2.00 4.16
C VAL A 20 -0.33 1.94 3.11
N ILE A 21 -1.12 3.00 3.04
CA ILE A 21 -2.16 3.18 2.02
C ILE A 21 -2.08 4.60 1.48
N ARG A 22 -2.46 4.80 0.22
CA ARG A 22 -2.58 6.14 -0.38
C ARG A 22 -3.94 6.29 -1.03
N PRO A 23 -4.87 7.04 -0.41
CA PRO A 23 -6.07 7.47 -1.09
C PRO A 23 -5.72 8.63 -2.03
N ASP A 24 -6.01 8.46 -3.32
CA ASP A 24 -5.86 9.55 -4.29
C ASP A 24 -7.13 10.40 -4.25
N ILE A 25 -6.95 11.70 -4.04
CA ILE A 25 -8.04 12.64 -3.78
C ILE A 25 -7.99 13.79 -4.80
N LEU A 26 -9.11 14.03 -5.47
CA LEU A 26 -9.33 15.20 -6.30
C LEU A 26 -10.19 16.23 -5.56
N LEU A 27 -9.80 17.50 -5.64
CA LEU A 27 -10.64 18.61 -5.19
C LEU A 27 -11.59 19.02 -6.33
N THR A 28 -12.88 19.00 -6.06
CA THR A 28 -13.94 19.40 -6.99
C THR A 28 -14.75 20.57 -6.42
N GLU A 29 -15.64 21.17 -7.22
CA GLU A 29 -16.58 22.19 -6.76
C GLU A 29 -17.51 21.68 -5.63
N ALA A 30 -17.77 20.38 -5.59
CA ALA A 30 -18.60 19.72 -4.57
C ALA A 30 -17.78 19.24 -3.35
N GLY A 31 -16.47 19.46 -3.34
CA GLY A 31 -15.54 19.00 -2.30
C GLY A 31 -14.62 17.87 -2.77
N PHE A 32 -14.08 17.11 -1.82
CA PHE A 32 -13.11 16.04 -2.10
C PHE A 32 -13.75 14.77 -2.67
N ALA A 33 -13.13 14.23 -3.71
CA ALA A 33 -13.49 12.96 -4.35
C ALA A 33 -12.30 11.98 -4.29
N ILE A 34 -12.51 10.80 -3.71
CA ILE A 34 -11.54 9.70 -3.67
C ILE A 34 -11.65 8.92 -4.98
N THR A 35 -10.57 8.89 -5.76
CA THR A 35 -10.53 8.22 -7.07
C THR A 35 -9.90 6.84 -7.03
N GLU A 36 -8.99 6.61 -6.08
CA GLU A 36 -8.26 5.37 -5.92
C GLU A 36 -7.85 5.17 -4.45
N LEU A 37 -7.60 3.92 -4.07
CA LEU A 37 -7.00 3.56 -2.80
C LEU A 37 -5.90 2.54 -3.06
N ASP A 38 -4.66 3.01 -3.06
CA ASP A 38 -3.50 2.16 -3.29
C ASP A 38 -3.08 1.43 -2.00
N SER A 39 -2.84 0.13 -2.12
CA SER A 39 -2.27 -0.70 -1.04
C SER A 39 -0.77 -0.97 -1.18
N VAL A 40 -0.18 -0.61 -2.32
CA VAL A 40 1.27 -0.68 -2.60
C VAL A 40 1.77 0.70 -3.10
N PRO A 41 1.57 1.80 -2.35
CA PRO A 41 1.79 3.12 -2.90
C PRO A 41 3.27 3.48 -3.04
N GLY A 42 3.63 4.04 -4.19
CA GLY A 42 4.88 4.78 -4.37
C GLY A 42 4.78 6.22 -3.83
N GLY A 43 5.83 7.00 -4.01
CA GLY A 43 5.88 8.41 -3.63
C GLY A 43 6.35 8.65 -2.19
N ILE A 44 6.65 7.61 -1.40
CA ILE A 44 6.97 7.76 0.04
C ILE A 44 8.28 8.54 0.21
N GLY A 45 9.33 8.10 -0.48
CA GLY A 45 10.64 8.74 -0.44
C GLY A 45 10.61 10.14 -1.06
N LEU A 46 9.93 10.30 -2.21
CA LEU A 46 9.77 11.61 -2.84
C LEU A 46 9.01 12.61 -1.93
N THR A 47 7.94 12.16 -1.27
CA THR A 47 7.16 13.02 -0.37
C THR A 47 7.96 13.41 0.85
N ASP A 48 8.74 12.50 1.45
CA ASP A 48 9.64 12.84 2.56
C ASP A 48 10.72 13.84 2.14
N TRP A 49 11.30 13.67 0.95
CA TRP A 49 12.23 14.64 0.38
C TRP A 49 11.59 16.02 0.24
N LEU A 50 10.37 16.10 -0.32
CA LEU A 50 9.63 17.37 -0.44
C LEU A 50 9.31 17.99 0.92
N HIS A 51 8.87 17.18 1.90
CA HIS A 51 8.57 17.66 3.25
C HIS A 51 9.77 18.36 3.89
N ARG A 52 10.97 17.79 3.76
CA ARG A 52 12.19 18.42 4.29
C ARG A 52 12.49 19.76 3.63
N HIS A 53 12.43 19.82 2.30
CA HIS A 53 12.72 21.05 1.57
C HIS A 53 11.69 22.15 1.83
N TYR A 54 10.41 21.80 1.94
CA TYR A 54 9.38 22.75 2.30
C TYR A 54 9.50 23.22 3.74
N ALA A 55 9.90 22.35 4.68
CA ALA A 55 10.14 22.76 6.06
C ALA A 55 11.31 23.75 6.20
N GLU A 56 12.37 23.56 5.41
CA GLU A 56 13.55 24.45 5.41
C GLU A 56 13.26 25.82 4.78
N THR A 57 12.29 25.89 3.87
CA THR A 57 11.96 27.12 3.12
C THR A 57 10.70 27.82 3.62
N ALA A 58 9.98 27.24 4.59
CA ALA A 58 8.78 27.82 5.16
C ALA A 58 9.09 29.13 5.89
N ALA A 59 8.34 30.19 5.57
CA ALA A 59 8.40 31.47 6.26
C ALA A 59 7.60 31.42 7.58
N ASP A 60 7.93 32.33 8.51
CA ASP A 60 7.17 32.50 9.75
C ASP A 60 5.69 32.78 9.44
N GLY A 61 4.79 31.94 9.96
CA GLY A 61 3.34 32.07 9.80
C GLY A 61 2.73 31.20 8.70
N GLU A 62 3.52 30.46 7.92
CA GLU A 62 3.01 29.47 6.97
C GLU A 62 2.40 28.25 7.69
N PRO A 63 1.40 27.56 7.08
CA PRO A 63 0.83 26.35 7.63
C PRO A 63 1.90 25.28 7.87
N SER A 64 1.84 24.60 9.01
CA SER A 64 2.73 23.48 9.31
C SER A 64 2.45 22.30 8.39
N LEU A 65 3.51 21.65 7.90
CA LEU A 65 3.41 20.39 7.17
C LEU A 65 2.79 19.31 8.05
N VAL A 66 1.81 18.58 7.51
CA VAL A 66 1.21 17.43 8.20
C VAL A 66 2.28 16.35 8.40
N GLY A 67 2.48 15.92 9.64
CA GLY A 67 3.56 15.00 10.00
C GLY A 67 4.95 15.64 10.10
N GLY A 68 5.09 16.94 9.83
CA GLY A 68 6.36 17.67 9.90
C GLY A 68 7.37 17.23 8.83
N PRO A 69 8.63 17.68 8.95
CA PRO A 69 9.70 17.39 7.98
C PRO A 69 10.04 15.91 7.87
N ASP A 70 9.74 15.12 8.92
CA ASP A 70 10.26 13.77 9.08
C ASP A 70 9.20 12.69 9.25
N GLY A 71 7.93 13.09 9.30
CA GLY A 71 6.82 12.18 9.59
C GLY A 71 6.67 11.07 8.57
N MET A 72 6.99 11.32 7.30
CA MET A 72 6.89 10.32 6.24
C MET A 72 7.88 9.17 6.47
N ARG A 73 9.18 9.45 6.63
CA ARG A 73 10.17 8.40 6.89
C ARG A 73 10.02 7.77 8.28
N GLN A 74 9.67 8.55 9.31
CA GLN A 74 9.41 8.00 10.65
C GLN A 74 8.20 7.06 10.66
N GLY A 75 7.11 7.46 10.00
CA GLY A 75 5.92 6.64 9.85
C GLY A 75 6.22 5.35 9.08
N PHE A 76 6.93 5.46 7.95
CA PHE A 76 7.34 4.30 7.16
C PHE A 76 8.24 3.34 7.95
N ALA A 77 9.27 3.84 8.63
CA ALA A 77 10.14 3.01 9.46
C ALA A 77 9.37 2.32 10.60
N GLY A 78 8.40 3.02 11.19
CA GLY A 78 7.59 2.53 12.31
C GLY A 78 6.75 1.30 11.97
N ILE A 79 6.40 1.05 10.70
CA ILE A 79 5.57 -0.11 10.34
C ILE A 79 6.29 -1.45 10.55
N PHE A 80 7.63 -1.44 10.61
CA PHE A 80 8.47 -2.63 10.68
C PHE A 80 8.86 -3.03 12.11
N GLY A 81 8.48 -2.27 13.15
CA GLY A 81 8.81 -2.57 14.55
C GLY A 81 10.30 -2.87 14.74
N ASP A 82 10.64 -4.00 15.37
CA ASP A 82 12.02 -4.38 15.69
C ASP A 82 12.69 -5.29 14.63
N ALA A 83 12.28 -5.20 13.36
CA ALA A 83 12.92 -5.99 12.30
C ALA A 83 14.41 -5.63 12.22
N PRO A 84 15.33 -6.62 12.26
CA PRO A 84 16.76 -6.36 12.17
C PRO A 84 17.14 -5.81 10.80
N ARG A 85 16.53 -6.34 9.72
CA ARG A 85 16.62 -5.76 8.37
C ARG A 85 15.26 -5.65 7.71
N VAL A 86 15.14 -4.69 6.81
CA VAL A 86 13.97 -4.40 5.99
C VAL A 86 14.40 -4.41 4.53
N HIS A 87 13.80 -5.31 3.74
CA HIS A 87 14.06 -5.45 2.32
C HIS A 87 12.94 -4.78 1.52
N LEU A 88 13.24 -3.67 0.85
CA LEU A 88 12.34 -2.97 -0.07
C LEU A 88 12.45 -3.62 -1.44
N VAL A 89 11.62 -4.63 -1.71
CA VAL A 89 11.70 -5.44 -2.94
C VAL A 89 10.92 -4.73 -4.04
N VAL A 90 11.63 -4.14 -5.00
CA VAL A 90 11.08 -3.37 -6.12
C VAL A 90 11.16 -4.20 -7.39
N SER A 91 10.02 -4.49 -8.03
CA SER A 91 9.99 -5.20 -9.32
C SER A 91 10.52 -4.33 -10.47
N GLU A 92 10.73 -4.96 -11.62
CA GLU A 92 11.13 -4.24 -12.83
C GLU A 92 10.01 -3.35 -13.38
N GLU A 93 8.76 -3.79 -13.30
CA GLU A 93 7.58 -2.98 -13.65
C GLU A 93 7.51 -1.69 -12.80
N SER A 94 7.99 -1.76 -11.56
CA SER A 94 8.06 -0.63 -10.62
C SER A 94 9.42 0.08 -10.60
N SER A 95 10.27 -0.14 -11.60
CA SER A 95 11.65 0.35 -11.63
C SER A 95 11.79 1.88 -11.52
N SER A 96 10.80 2.63 -12.01
CA SER A 96 10.76 4.11 -11.92
C SER A 96 10.74 4.63 -10.48
N TYR A 97 10.32 3.82 -9.50
CA TYR A 97 10.31 4.16 -8.08
C TYR A 97 11.59 3.74 -7.34
N ARG A 98 12.50 2.98 -7.97
CA ARG A 98 13.77 2.60 -7.32
C ARG A 98 14.56 3.80 -6.76
N PRO A 99 14.67 4.95 -7.47
CA PRO A 99 15.41 6.10 -6.95
C PRO A 99 14.85 6.64 -5.63
N GLU A 100 13.54 6.75 -5.49
CA GLU A 100 12.94 7.23 -4.23
C GLU A 100 13.10 6.23 -3.09
N MET A 101 13.04 4.93 -3.38
CA MET A 101 13.24 3.88 -2.38
C MET A 101 14.70 3.84 -1.92
N ALA A 102 15.65 4.05 -2.83
CA ALA A 102 17.08 4.12 -2.52
C ALA A 102 17.39 5.36 -1.67
N TRP A 103 16.78 6.49 -2.00
CA TRP A 103 16.87 7.70 -1.18
C TRP A 103 16.30 7.46 0.22
N LEU A 104 15.11 6.86 0.33
CA LEU A 104 14.49 6.55 1.61
C LEU A 104 15.34 5.59 2.46
N GLY A 105 15.92 4.56 1.83
CA GLY A 105 16.86 3.64 2.49
C GLY A 105 18.11 4.35 3.02
N ALA A 106 18.66 5.29 2.24
CA ALA A 106 19.81 6.08 2.68
C ALA A 106 19.49 6.96 3.91
N GLU A 107 18.33 7.61 3.93
CA GLU A 107 17.88 8.45 5.06
C GLU A 107 17.52 7.64 6.30
N LEU A 108 17.04 6.41 6.14
CA LEU A 108 16.70 5.52 7.25
C LEU A 108 17.86 4.64 7.73
N GLY A 109 18.98 4.63 7.01
CA GLY A 109 20.13 3.77 7.26
C GLY A 109 20.11 2.50 6.42
N ASN A 110 21.04 2.41 5.46
CA ASN A 110 21.18 1.27 4.54
C ASN A 110 21.66 -0.03 5.23
N ASP A 111 22.15 0.06 6.47
CA ASP A 111 22.44 -1.10 7.30
C ASP A 111 21.16 -1.88 7.66
N ARG A 112 20.05 -1.16 7.81
CA ARG A 112 18.73 -1.70 8.14
C ARG A 112 17.79 -1.75 6.94
N PHE A 113 17.70 -0.70 6.13
CA PHE A 113 16.75 -0.59 5.02
C PHE A 113 17.45 -0.77 3.68
N GLN A 114 17.20 -1.88 2.99
CA GLN A 114 17.90 -2.27 1.77
C GLN A 114 16.93 -2.37 0.60
N VAL A 115 17.18 -1.62 -0.47
CA VAL A 115 16.48 -1.80 -1.74
C VAL A 115 16.97 -3.07 -2.41
N GLN A 116 16.04 -3.91 -2.81
CA GLN A 116 16.30 -5.21 -3.42
C GLN A 116 15.59 -5.31 -4.79
N PRO A 117 16.18 -6.03 -5.76
CA PRO A 117 15.54 -6.35 -7.03
C PRO A 117 14.41 -7.38 -6.86
N GLY A 118 13.56 -7.54 -7.89
CA GLY A 118 12.42 -8.46 -7.88
C GLY A 118 12.77 -9.95 -7.84
N ASP A 119 14.03 -10.32 -8.06
CA ASP A 119 14.54 -11.69 -7.91
C ASP A 119 15.10 -11.99 -6.50
N PHE A 120 15.11 -11.01 -5.60
CA PHE A 120 15.52 -11.22 -4.21
C PHE A 120 14.60 -12.19 -3.48
N ASP A 121 15.17 -13.27 -2.94
CA ASP A 121 14.41 -14.40 -2.39
C ASP A 121 14.94 -14.94 -1.05
N ALA A 122 15.99 -14.32 -0.50
CA ALA A 122 16.75 -14.84 0.64
C ALA A 122 16.85 -13.87 1.85
N PRO A 123 15.74 -13.31 2.37
CA PRO A 123 15.75 -12.63 3.66
C PRO A 123 16.09 -13.61 4.80
N ALA A 124 16.73 -13.12 5.87
CA ALA A 124 17.02 -13.94 7.04
C ALA A 124 15.80 -14.07 7.95
N PRO A 125 15.71 -15.11 8.79
CA PRO A 125 14.63 -15.22 9.77
C PRO A 125 14.56 -13.99 10.69
N GLY A 126 13.36 -13.43 10.85
CA GLY A 126 13.09 -12.21 11.62
C GLY A 126 13.10 -10.92 10.79
N ASP A 127 13.68 -10.93 9.59
CA ASP A 127 13.67 -9.78 8.68
C ASP A 127 12.24 -9.41 8.24
N ALA A 128 12.09 -8.17 7.81
CA ALA A 128 10.88 -7.69 7.16
C ALA A 128 11.09 -7.46 5.67
N VAL A 129 10.02 -7.63 4.90
CA VAL A 129 9.97 -7.42 3.45
C VAL A 129 8.86 -6.42 3.19
N TYR A 130 9.22 -5.28 2.61
CA TYR A 130 8.27 -4.38 1.97
C TYR A 130 8.15 -4.79 0.51
N ARG A 131 7.01 -5.36 0.14
CA ARG A 131 6.69 -5.71 -1.25
C ARG A 131 6.34 -4.43 -2.00
N PHE A 132 7.14 -4.09 -3.01
CA PHE A 132 6.86 -3.00 -3.93
C PHE A 132 6.75 -3.54 -5.36
N PHE A 133 5.71 -4.34 -5.55
CA PHE A 133 5.29 -4.95 -6.82
C PHE A 133 3.85 -5.40 -6.69
N GLU A 134 3.09 -5.42 -7.78
CA GLU A 134 1.66 -5.76 -7.79
C GLU A 134 1.42 -7.26 -8.01
N LEU A 135 0.28 -7.79 -7.57
CA LEU A 135 -0.02 -9.22 -7.69
C LEU A 135 -0.40 -9.65 -9.11
N PHE A 136 -0.73 -8.70 -10.00
CA PHE A 136 -0.92 -9.02 -11.41
C PHE A 136 0.42 -9.25 -12.14
N ASP A 137 1.54 -8.76 -11.60
CA ASP A 137 2.87 -8.82 -12.20
C ASP A 137 3.76 -9.92 -11.58
N LEU A 138 3.18 -10.91 -10.89
CA LEU A 138 3.98 -11.95 -10.22
C LEU A 138 4.89 -12.75 -11.16
N GLU A 139 4.55 -12.84 -12.45
CA GLU A 139 5.41 -13.47 -13.46
C GLU A 139 6.75 -12.73 -13.64
N GLY A 140 6.74 -11.40 -13.45
CA GLY A 140 7.92 -10.54 -13.50
C GLY A 140 8.73 -10.47 -12.20
N VAL A 141 8.33 -11.21 -11.14
CA VAL A 141 8.94 -11.15 -9.80
C VAL A 141 9.34 -12.55 -9.31
N PRO A 142 10.47 -13.10 -9.78
CA PRO A 142 10.89 -14.47 -9.46
C PRO A 142 11.03 -14.75 -7.96
N GLY A 143 11.44 -13.74 -7.17
CA GLY A 143 11.61 -13.87 -5.72
C GLY A 143 10.30 -14.04 -4.96
N ALA A 144 9.18 -13.58 -5.51
CA ALA A 144 7.89 -13.50 -4.81
C ALA A 144 7.43 -14.85 -4.24
N THR A 145 7.62 -15.95 -4.98
CA THR A 145 7.23 -17.30 -4.53
C THR A 145 7.89 -17.67 -3.21
N ARG A 146 9.19 -17.41 -3.07
CA ARG A 146 9.93 -17.70 -1.84
C ARG A 146 9.60 -16.72 -0.74
N LEU A 147 9.45 -15.44 -1.04
CA LEU A 147 9.06 -14.42 -0.06
C LEU A 147 7.69 -14.77 0.58
N PHE A 148 6.71 -15.19 -0.23
CA PHE A 148 5.41 -15.64 0.27
C PHE A 148 5.52 -16.95 1.06
N ALA A 149 6.34 -17.90 0.64
CA ALA A 149 6.54 -19.15 1.39
C ALA A 149 7.16 -18.89 2.78
N GLN A 150 8.17 -18.02 2.86
CA GLN A 150 8.80 -17.65 4.12
C GLN A 150 7.85 -16.87 5.04
N ALA A 151 7.05 -15.97 4.49
CA ALA A 151 6.04 -15.22 5.24
C ALA A 151 4.91 -16.13 5.76
N THR A 152 4.43 -17.07 4.95
CA THR A 152 3.41 -18.04 5.41
C THR A 152 3.94 -19.01 6.47
N ALA A 153 5.25 -19.32 6.44
CA ALA A 153 5.94 -20.06 7.49
C ALA A 153 6.19 -19.22 8.77
N GLY A 154 5.97 -17.91 8.74
CA GLY A 154 6.26 -17.00 9.86
C GLY A 154 7.75 -16.70 10.05
N SER A 155 8.60 -17.03 9.07
CA SER A 155 10.03 -16.76 9.10
C SER A 155 10.35 -15.28 8.89
N VAL A 156 9.56 -14.59 8.09
CA VAL A 156 9.71 -13.15 7.80
C VAL A 156 8.37 -12.44 7.91
N ARG A 157 8.41 -11.14 8.14
CA ARG A 157 7.23 -10.27 8.06
C ARG A 157 7.12 -9.68 6.68
N LEU A 158 5.98 -9.84 6.01
CA LEU A 158 5.76 -9.31 4.67
C LEU A 158 4.60 -8.32 4.69
N THR A 159 4.82 -7.11 4.20
CA THR A 159 3.79 -6.09 4.02
C THR A 159 4.02 -5.37 2.69
N PRO A 160 2.98 -4.92 1.97
CA PRO A 160 1.57 -5.27 2.16
C PRO A 160 1.28 -6.75 1.87
N PRO A 161 0.28 -7.36 2.55
CA PRO A 161 -0.08 -8.75 2.34
C PRO A 161 -0.59 -8.97 0.90
N PRO A 162 -0.42 -10.18 0.32
CA PRO A 162 -0.83 -10.46 -1.05
C PRO A 162 -2.36 -10.61 -1.14
N LYS A 163 -3.09 -9.48 -1.18
CA LYS A 163 -4.56 -9.40 -1.27
C LYS A 163 -5.02 -8.70 -2.53
N ALA A 164 -5.36 -9.48 -3.56
CA ALA A 164 -5.79 -8.96 -4.85
C ALA A 164 -6.98 -7.98 -4.76
N PHE A 165 -7.92 -8.21 -3.85
CA PHE A 165 -9.07 -7.29 -3.67
C PHE A 165 -8.70 -5.92 -3.08
N LEU A 166 -7.47 -5.75 -2.58
CA LEU A 166 -6.92 -4.47 -2.11
C LEU A 166 -6.08 -3.75 -3.17
N GLU A 167 -5.85 -4.37 -4.32
CA GLU A 167 -5.09 -3.82 -5.46
C GLU A 167 -6.00 -3.52 -6.66
N GLU A 168 -7.31 -3.65 -6.47
CA GLU A 168 -8.31 -3.40 -7.50
C GLU A 168 -9.22 -2.21 -7.15
N LYS A 169 -9.74 -1.54 -8.18
CA LYS A 169 -10.68 -0.42 -8.04
C LYS A 169 -12.12 -0.86 -7.69
N ALA A 170 -12.38 -2.17 -7.76
CA ALA A 170 -13.68 -2.80 -7.53
C ALA A 170 -14.32 -2.41 -6.19
N LEU A 171 -13.50 -2.20 -5.15
CA LEU A 171 -13.95 -1.82 -3.81
C LEU A 171 -14.80 -0.54 -3.80
N LEU A 172 -14.45 0.45 -4.62
CA LEU A 172 -15.19 1.71 -4.70
C LEU A 172 -16.58 1.50 -5.29
N ALA A 173 -16.72 0.63 -6.29
CA ALA A 173 -18.02 0.27 -6.85
C ALA A 173 -18.87 -0.60 -5.91
N LEU A 174 -18.24 -1.49 -5.13
CA LEU A 174 -18.95 -2.32 -4.14
C LEU A 174 -19.56 -1.50 -2.99
N LEU A 175 -18.98 -0.35 -2.66
CA LEU A 175 -19.56 0.57 -1.68
C LEU A 175 -20.96 1.05 -2.08
N TRP A 176 -21.19 1.18 -3.39
CA TRP A 176 -22.46 1.63 -3.98
C TRP A 176 -23.42 0.49 -4.31
N ASN A 177 -23.02 -0.77 -4.10
CA ASN A 177 -23.86 -1.92 -4.40
C ASN A 177 -25.00 -2.05 -3.37
N ARG A 178 -26.24 -1.89 -3.83
CA ARG A 178 -27.44 -1.98 -2.98
C ARG A 178 -27.57 -3.31 -2.21
N ASN A 179 -27.07 -4.41 -2.76
CA ASN A 179 -27.14 -5.72 -2.11
C ASN A 179 -26.20 -5.81 -0.90
N LEU A 180 -25.17 -4.96 -0.85
CA LEU A 180 -24.23 -4.84 0.26
C LEU A 180 -24.60 -3.74 1.26
N ALA A 181 -25.67 -2.97 1.04
CA ALA A 181 -26.02 -1.84 1.90
C ALA A 181 -26.22 -2.24 3.38
N ALA A 182 -26.90 -3.36 3.64
CA ALA A 182 -27.09 -3.86 5.01
C ALA A 182 -25.77 -4.36 5.63
N PHE A 183 -24.89 -4.95 4.82
CA PHE A 183 -23.55 -5.35 5.24
C PHE A 183 -22.74 -4.12 5.65
N TRP A 184 -22.63 -3.12 4.77
CA TRP A 184 -21.87 -1.90 5.05
C TRP A 184 -22.39 -1.13 6.26
N ARG A 185 -23.71 -1.00 6.42
CA ARG A 185 -24.29 -0.37 7.62
C ARG A 185 -23.90 -1.09 8.91
N ARG A 186 -23.83 -2.42 8.89
CA ARG A 186 -23.44 -3.21 10.07
C ARG A 186 -21.95 -3.07 10.37
N GLU A 187 -21.09 -3.15 9.35
CA GLU A 187 -19.63 -3.14 9.55
C GLU A 187 -19.08 -1.73 9.81
N LEU A 188 -19.63 -0.69 9.18
CA LEU A 188 -19.14 0.68 9.26
C LEU A 188 -20.00 1.58 10.15
N GLY A 189 -21.28 1.25 10.32
CA GLY A 189 -22.27 2.17 10.87
C GLY A 189 -22.76 3.21 9.86
N ASP A 190 -23.97 3.71 10.09
CA ASP A 190 -24.66 4.64 9.19
C ASP A 190 -23.92 5.96 8.95
N GLY A 191 -23.25 6.49 9.97
CA GLY A 191 -22.53 7.75 9.88
C GLY A 191 -21.29 7.67 8.98
N PHE A 192 -20.45 6.66 9.19
CA PHE A 192 -19.25 6.46 8.38
C PHE A 192 -19.59 6.05 6.94
N LEU A 193 -20.60 5.20 6.75
CA LEU A 193 -21.06 4.83 5.41
C LEU A 193 -21.48 6.06 4.60
N ARG A 194 -22.29 6.96 5.19
CA ARG A 194 -22.69 8.21 4.52
C ARG A 194 -21.49 9.10 4.20
N ARG A 195 -20.53 9.22 5.12
CA ARG A 195 -19.31 10.02 4.90
C ARG A 195 -18.46 9.45 3.76
N LEU A 196 -18.29 8.12 3.70
CA LEU A 196 -17.59 7.48 2.59
C LEU A 196 -18.33 7.70 1.27
N GLN A 197 -19.65 7.54 1.23
CA GLN A 197 -20.47 7.80 0.03
C GLN A 197 -20.45 9.27 -0.40
N GLN A 198 -20.20 10.21 0.51
CA GLN A 198 -20.01 11.63 0.14
C GLN A 198 -18.69 11.88 -0.59
N HIS A 199 -17.65 11.10 -0.29
CA HIS A 199 -16.31 11.30 -0.85
C HIS A 199 -15.94 10.30 -1.94
N VAL A 200 -16.55 9.13 -2.01
CA VAL A 200 -16.29 8.13 -3.06
C VAL A 200 -17.34 8.31 -4.15
N PRO A 201 -16.99 8.73 -5.37
CA PRO A 201 -17.97 8.92 -6.44
C PRO A 201 -18.79 7.65 -6.73
N TYR A 202 -20.05 7.83 -7.12
CA TYR A 202 -20.89 6.71 -7.57
C TYR A 202 -20.25 6.03 -8.78
N SER A 203 -20.03 4.73 -8.66
CA SER A 203 -19.38 3.89 -9.66
C SER A 203 -20.11 2.55 -9.79
N TRP A 204 -19.90 1.87 -10.91
CA TRP A 204 -20.57 0.62 -11.25
C TRP A 204 -19.58 -0.42 -11.76
N PHE A 205 -19.91 -1.69 -11.54
CA PHE A 205 -19.26 -2.79 -12.25
C PHE A 205 -19.80 -2.87 -13.67
N VAL A 206 -18.90 -3.10 -14.61
CA VAL A 206 -19.26 -3.50 -15.97
C VAL A 206 -19.10 -5.02 -16.03
N ASP A 207 -20.20 -5.73 -16.24
CA ASP A 207 -20.17 -7.16 -16.51
C ASP A 207 -19.63 -7.37 -17.93
N PRO A 208 -18.50 -8.07 -18.13
CA PRO A 208 -17.95 -8.31 -19.45
C PRO A 208 -18.73 -9.37 -20.24
N ALA A 209 -19.79 -9.97 -19.69
CA ALA A 209 -20.64 -10.92 -20.40
C ALA A 209 -21.17 -10.31 -21.71
N PRO A 210 -21.18 -11.08 -22.83
CA PRO A 210 -21.77 -10.62 -24.08
C PRO A 210 -23.24 -10.23 -23.85
N LEU A 211 -23.66 -9.10 -24.40
CA LEU A 211 -25.06 -8.73 -24.43
C LEU A 211 -25.85 -9.76 -25.29
N PRO A 212 -27.09 -10.10 -24.91
CA PRO A 212 -27.93 -11.03 -25.67
C PRO A 212 -28.17 -10.62 -27.13
#